data_AF-A0A821GW21-F1
#
_entry.id   AF-A0A821GW21-F1
#
_cell.length_a   1.000
_cell.length_b   1.000
_cell.length_c   1.000
_cell.angle_alpha   90.00
_cell.angle_beta   90.00
_cell.angle_gamma   90.00
#
_symmetry.space_group_name_H-M   'P 1'
#
loop_
_entity.id
_entity.type
_entity.pdbx_description
1 polymer ?
#
loop_
_entity_poly.entity_id
_entity_poly.type
_entity_poly.pdbx_seq_one_letter_code
_entity_poly.pdbx_strand_id
1 'polypeptide(L)'
;KKINETDLKYLSNSSTTEKRQDNQKGRPSNERFSFQEEHPQAATHILMKYSQLHVPVLYGSQIPRQDRDDTPERYNRALLTLFVPWRNAIDLCDVNETWEDAFESRKDLISAHSWKI
;
A
#
# COMPACT_ATOMS: atom_id res chain seq x y z
N LYS A 1 7.41 16.09 10.17
CA LYS A 1 7.60 17.08 9.07
C LYS A 1 6.43 18.06 9.13
N LYS A 2 6.66 19.38 9.04
CA LYS A 2 5.55 20.36 8.98
C LYS A 2 4.90 20.29 7.59
N ILE A 3 3.57 20.42 7.55
CA ILE A 3 2.77 20.52 6.32
C ILE A 3 3.27 21.70 5.48
N ASN A 4 3.30 21.55 4.15
CA ASN A 4 3.62 22.66 3.24
C ASN A 4 2.32 23.34 2.72
N GLU A 5 2.45 24.54 2.16
CA GLU A 5 1.30 25.31 1.64
C GLU A 5 0.50 24.58 0.55
N THR A 6 1.17 23.74 -0.26
CA THR A 6 0.47 22.94 -1.27
C THR A 6 -0.39 21.86 -0.63
N ASP A 7 0.09 21.22 0.43
CA ASP A 7 -0.63 20.19 1.18
C ASP A 7 -1.87 20.80 1.87
N LEU A 8 -1.75 22.01 2.44
CA LEU A 8 -2.89 22.74 3.02
C LEU A 8 -4.01 22.98 2.00
N LYS A 9 -3.65 23.40 0.79
CA LYS A 9 -4.62 23.65 -0.30
C LYS A 9 -5.37 22.38 -0.72
N TYR A 10 -4.72 21.22 -0.65
CA TYR A 10 -5.39 19.94 -0.92
C TYR A 10 -6.34 19.55 0.20
N LEU A 11 -5.96 19.73 1.46
CA LEU A 11 -6.83 19.46 2.61
C LEU A 11 -8.06 20.37 2.64
N SER A 12 -7.93 21.63 2.22
CA SER A 12 -9.07 22.58 2.17
C SER A 12 -10.05 22.31 1.04
N ASN A 13 -9.63 21.58 0.00
CA ASN A 13 -10.39 21.41 -1.24
C ASN A 13 -10.98 20.00 -1.42
N SER A 14 -11.02 19.17 -0.35
CA SER A 14 -11.44 17.77 -0.40
C SER A 14 -12.91 17.52 -0.79
N SER A 15 -13.66 18.57 -1.16
CA SER A 15 -15.06 18.47 -1.60
C SER A 15 -15.25 18.50 -3.13
N THR A 16 -14.20 18.53 -3.95
CA THR A 16 -14.39 18.55 -5.42
C THR A 16 -13.24 17.85 -6.16
N THR A 17 -13.47 16.61 -6.55
CA THR A 17 -12.60 15.77 -7.38
C THR A 17 -12.59 16.24 -8.84
N GLU A 18 -12.37 17.53 -9.09
CA GLU A 18 -12.21 18.04 -10.45
C GLU A 18 -10.73 18.00 -10.83
N LYS A 19 -10.42 17.18 -11.85
CA LYS A 19 -9.09 17.13 -12.48
C LYS A 19 -8.77 18.51 -13.06
N ARG A 20 -8.04 19.34 -12.31
CA ARG A 20 -7.45 20.57 -12.83
C ARG A 20 -6.45 20.20 -13.92
N GLN A 21 -6.81 20.42 -15.18
CA GLN A 21 -5.89 20.37 -16.31
C GLN A 21 -5.01 21.61 -16.24
N ASP A 22 -3.97 21.53 -15.42
CA ASP A 22 -2.99 22.59 -15.31
C ASP A 22 -1.93 22.38 -16.41
N ASN A 23 -1.90 23.28 -17.41
CA ASN A 23 -0.93 23.33 -18.51
C ASN A 23 0.47 23.76 -18.00
N GLN A 24 0.94 23.16 -16.91
CA GLN A 24 2.22 23.51 -16.32
C GLN A 24 3.35 22.79 -17.06
N LYS A 25 4.28 23.56 -17.65
CA LYS A 25 5.55 23.04 -18.16
C LYS A 25 6.38 22.52 -16.97
N GLY A 26 6.76 21.23 -17.00
CA GLY A 26 7.62 20.63 -15.97
C GLY A 26 7.30 19.15 -15.73
N ARG A 27 7.97 18.54 -14.74
CA ARG A 27 7.61 17.19 -14.27
C ARG A 27 6.18 17.23 -13.73
N PRO A 28 5.27 16.34 -14.18
CA PRO A 28 3.91 16.32 -13.66
C PRO A 28 3.92 16.07 -12.15
N SER A 29 3.02 16.74 -11.43
CA SER A 29 2.85 16.49 -10.00
C SER A 29 2.39 15.06 -9.78
N ASN A 30 2.92 14.44 -8.73
CA ASN A 30 2.44 13.16 -8.25
C ASN A 30 0.96 13.26 -7.81
N GLU A 31 0.24 12.15 -7.94
CA GLU A 31 -1.12 12.01 -7.41
C GLU A 31 -1.09 12.09 -5.88
N ARG A 32 -2.08 12.76 -5.30
CA ARG A 32 -2.19 13.05 -3.86
C ARG A 32 -3.55 12.62 -3.35
N PHE A 33 -3.59 12.00 -2.17
CA PHE A 33 -4.79 11.44 -1.56
C PHE A 33 -4.84 11.80 -0.08
N SER A 34 -6.03 12.11 0.43
CA SER A 34 -6.23 12.31 1.87
C SER A 34 -6.26 10.97 2.60
N PHE A 35 -5.89 10.97 3.88
CA PHE A 35 -6.20 9.83 4.75
C PHE A 35 -7.71 9.77 5.00
N GLN A 36 -8.17 8.64 5.50
CA GLN A 36 -9.53 8.54 6.05
C GLN A 36 -9.68 9.39 7.30
N GLU A 37 -10.91 9.81 7.58
CA GLU A 37 -11.23 10.72 8.68
C GLU A 37 -10.81 10.15 10.04
N GLU A 38 -10.84 8.83 10.20
CA GLU A 38 -10.47 8.14 11.45
C GLU A 38 -8.95 8.10 11.69
N HIS A 39 -8.13 8.44 10.69
CA HIS A 39 -6.68 8.35 10.82
C HIS A 39 -6.13 9.49 11.70
N PRO A 40 -5.25 9.23 12.69
CA PRO A 40 -4.72 10.26 13.59
C PRO A 40 -4.03 11.43 12.88
N GLN A 41 -3.56 11.20 11.66
CA GLN A 41 -2.87 12.20 10.84
C GLN A 41 -3.72 12.78 9.72
N ALA A 42 -5.03 12.51 9.66
CA ALA A 42 -5.88 12.92 8.56
C ALA A 42 -5.89 14.44 8.33
N ALA A 43 -5.92 15.22 9.40
CA ALA A 43 -5.88 16.68 9.32
C ALA A 43 -4.47 17.25 9.05
N THR A 44 -3.41 16.43 9.16
CA THR A 44 -2.02 16.91 9.19
C THR A 44 -1.13 16.33 8.11
N HIS A 45 -1.56 15.32 7.35
CA HIS A 45 -0.72 14.67 6.35
C HIS A 45 -1.58 14.30 5.12
N ILE A 46 -0.89 14.15 3.98
CA ILE A 46 -1.46 13.69 2.70
C ILE A 46 -0.58 12.56 2.18
N LEU A 47 -1.23 11.56 1.59
CA LEU A 47 -0.56 10.46 0.89
C LEU A 47 -0.18 10.92 -0.52
N MET A 48 1.06 10.65 -0.92
CA MET A 48 1.55 10.95 -2.27
C MET A 48 1.95 9.65 -2.95
N LYS A 49 1.40 9.40 -4.14
CA LYS A 49 1.74 8.24 -4.95
C LYS A 49 2.92 8.59 -5.85
N TYR A 50 3.99 7.81 -5.77
CA TYR A 50 5.15 8.00 -6.63
C TYR A 50 4.81 7.69 -8.09
N SER A 51 5.33 8.53 -9.01
CA SER A 51 5.18 8.35 -10.45
C SER A 51 5.97 7.15 -11.01
N GLN A 52 6.93 6.63 -10.25
CA GLN A 52 7.81 5.51 -10.63
C GLN A 52 7.69 4.41 -9.59
N LEU A 53 7.85 3.16 -10.04
CA LEU A 53 7.89 2.00 -9.14
C LEU A 53 9.22 1.99 -8.38
N HIS A 54 9.13 1.78 -7.07
CA HIS A 54 10.28 1.62 -6.19
C HIS A 54 10.24 0.25 -5.54
N VAL A 55 11.39 -0.42 -5.46
CA VAL A 55 11.54 -1.66 -4.69
C VAL A 55 11.85 -1.30 -3.25
N PRO A 56 10.97 -1.60 -2.29
CA PRO A 56 11.24 -1.32 -0.89
C PRO A 56 12.38 -2.20 -0.37
N VAL A 57 13.33 -1.60 0.34
CA VAL A 57 14.32 -2.35 1.12
C VAL A 57 13.68 -2.66 2.47
N LEU A 58 13.30 -3.92 2.67
CA LEU A 58 12.68 -4.37 3.91
C LEU A 58 13.73 -4.45 5.01
N TYR A 59 13.43 -3.82 6.15
CA TYR A 59 14.28 -3.88 7.34
C TYR A 59 13.72 -4.91 8.31
N GLY A 60 14.57 -5.82 8.81
CA GLY A 60 14.19 -6.86 9.76
C GLY A 60 14.57 -8.26 9.32
N SER A 61 13.86 -9.26 9.84
CA SER A 61 14.06 -10.67 9.48
C SER A 61 13.80 -10.89 7.99
N GLN A 62 14.66 -11.68 7.34
CA GLN A 62 14.52 -12.02 5.93
C GLN A 62 13.19 -12.71 5.65
N ILE A 63 12.62 -12.44 4.46
CA ILE A 63 11.46 -13.20 3.96
C ILE A 63 11.86 -14.69 3.91
N PRO A 64 11.08 -15.59 4.54
CA PRO A 64 11.35 -17.02 4.52
C PRO A 64 11.44 -17.55 3.09
N ARG A 65 12.23 -18.59 2.87
CA ARG A 65 12.30 -19.20 1.53
C ARG A 65 11.07 -20.08 1.29
N GLN A 66 10.63 -20.21 0.05
CA GLN A 66 9.52 -21.09 -0.31
C GLN A 66 9.91 -22.57 -0.39
N ASP A 67 11.17 -22.87 -0.70
CA ASP A 67 11.65 -24.23 -1.00
C ASP A 67 11.96 -25.09 0.23
N ARG A 68 11.61 -24.63 1.44
CA ARG A 68 11.83 -25.38 2.68
C ARG A 68 10.49 -25.80 3.27
N ASP A 69 10.42 -27.03 3.74
CA ASP A 69 9.19 -27.60 4.29
C ASP A 69 8.77 -26.94 5.63
N ASP A 70 9.70 -26.29 6.35
CA ASP A 70 9.44 -25.66 7.66
C ASP A 70 9.04 -24.18 7.59
N THR A 71 8.97 -23.61 6.39
CA THR A 71 8.68 -22.19 6.14
C THR A 71 7.37 -21.84 5.43
N PRO A 72 6.52 -22.75 4.89
CA PRO A 72 5.34 -22.36 4.08
C PRO A 72 4.44 -21.34 4.77
N GLU A 73 4.05 -21.60 6.02
CA GLU A 73 3.22 -20.71 6.83
C GLU A 73 3.78 -19.29 6.94
N ARG A 74 5.08 -19.18 7.25
CA ARG A 74 5.73 -17.86 7.41
C ARG A 74 5.95 -17.18 6.06
N TYR A 75 6.18 -17.94 5.00
CA TYR A 75 6.32 -17.43 3.64
C TYR A 75 5.01 -16.84 3.12
N ASN A 76 3.92 -17.62 3.21
CA ASN A 76 2.58 -17.21 2.79
C ASN A 76 2.12 -15.96 3.53
N ARG A 77 2.31 -15.94 4.86
CA ARG A 77 2.05 -14.74 5.67
C ARG A 77 2.83 -13.52 5.20
N ALA A 78 4.11 -13.67 4.88
CA ALA A 78 4.93 -12.56 4.40
C ALA A 78 4.44 -12.04 3.04
N LEU A 79 4.12 -12.92 2.10
CA LEU A 79 3.60 -12.52 0.79
C LEU A 79 2.24 -11.82 0.88
N LEU A 80 1.32 -12.35 1.67
CA LEU A 80 0.02 -11.74 1.93
C LEU A 80 0.18 -10.32 2.50
N THR A 81 1.04 -10.17 3.51
CA THR A 81 1.30 -8.88 4.16
C THR A 81 1.86 -7.82 3.19
N LEU A 82 2.69 -8.24 2.24
CA LEU A 82 3.37 -7.33 1.31
C LEU A 82 2.53 -6.98 0.08
N PHE A 83 1.72 -7.92 -0.41
CA PHE A 83 1.13 -7.81 -1.75
C PHE A 83 -0.39 -7.82 -1.80
N VAL A 84 -1.06 -8.23 -0.73
CA VAL A 84 -2.52 -8.09 -0.63
C VAL A 84 -2.83 -6.78 0.09
N PRO A 85 -3.74 -5.94 -0.39
CA PRO A 85 -4.18 -4.78 0.37
C PRO A 85 -4.95 -5.22 1.63
N TRP A 86 -4.58 -4.71 2.80
CA TRP A 86 -5.23 -5.03 4.07
C TRP A 86 -5.29 -3.83 4.99
N ARG A 87 -6.22 -3.87 5.95
CA ARG A 87 -6.32 -2.91 7.06
C ARG A 87 -6.30 -3.60 8.41
N ASN A 88 -6.86 -4.80 8.49
CA ASN A 88 -6.85 -5.66 9.65
C ASN A 88 -6.17 -6.98 9.32
N ALA A 89 -5.63 -7.67 10.33
CA ALA A 89 -5.02 -8.99 10.13
C ALA A 89 -6.00 -10.02 9.56
N ILE A 90 -7.29 -9.88 9.88
CA ILE A 90 -8.37 -10.76 9.41
C ILE A 90 -8.59 -10.64 7.89
N ASP A 91 -8.26 -9.48 7.30
CA ASP A 91 -8.33 -9.32 5.83
C ASP A 91 -7.33 -10.25 5.13
N LEU A 92 -6.22 -10.56 5.82
CA LEU A 92 -5.17 -11.45 5.32
C LEU A 92 -5.42 -12.91 5.64
N CYS A 93 -5.83 -13.22 6.88
CA CYS A 93 -6.04 -14.58 7.36
C CYS A 93 -7.09 -14.58 8.48
N ASP A 94 -8.20 -15.29 8.30
CA ASP A 94 -9.19 -15.57 9.33
C ASP A 94 -8.61 -16.51 10.40
N VAL A 95 -9.24 -16.53 11.57
CA VAL A 95 -8.84 -17.31 12.74
C VAL A 95 -8.95 -18.82 12.49
N ASN A 96 -9.83 -19.23 11.58
CA ASN A 96 -10.11 -20.63 11.28
C ASN A 96 -9.45 -21.14 9.99
N GLU A 97 -8.62 -20.34 9.32
CA GLU A 97 -7.90 -20.73 8.11
C GLU A 97 -6.39 -20.75 8.34
N THR A 98 -5.67 -21.57 7.57
CA THR A 98 -4.20 -21.56 7.55
C THR A 98 -3.69 -20.44 6.65
N TRP A 99 -2.44 -20.01 6.82
CA TRP A 99 -1.89 -18.98 5.93
C TRP A 99 -1.72 -19.50 4.49
N GLU A 100 -1.62 -20.82 4.30
CA GLU A 100 -1.61 -21.45 2.98
C GLU A 100 -2.96 -21.35 2.27
N ASP A 101 -4.05 -21.72 2.97
CA ASP A 101 -5.41 -21.58 2.43
C ASP A 101 -5.74 -20.11 2.12
N ALA A 102 -5.35 -19.21 3.02
CA ALA A 102 -5.54 -17.79 2.87
C ALA A 102 -4.77 -17.22 1.66
N PHE A 103 -3.58 -17.76 1.40
CA PHE A 103 -2.75 -17.34 0.28
C PHE A 103 -3.32 -17.77 -1.06
N GLU A 104 -3.75 -19.03 -1.19
CA GLU A 104 -4.33 -19.51 -2.44
C GLU A 104 -5.66 -18.83 -2.76
N SER A 105 -6.48 -18.53 -1.75
CA SER A 105 -7.75 -17.82 -1.95
C SER A 105 -7.61 -16.35 -2.36
N ARG A 106 -6.51 -15.68 -1.98
CA ARG A 106 -6.29 -14.24 -2.22
C ARG A 106 -5.21 -13.95 -3.27
N LYS A 107 -4.74 -14.99 -3.97
CA LYS A 107 -3.66 -14.95 -4.95
C LYS A 107 -3.95 -14.03 -6.13
N ASP A 108 -5.22 -13.89 -6.49
CA ASP A 108 -5.74 -13.04 -7.55
C ASP A 108 -5.69 -11.54 -7.20
N LEU A 109 -5.69 -11.20 -5.91
CA LEU A 109 -5.50 -9.82 -5.43
C LEU A 109 -4.06 -9.34 -5.61
N ILE A 110 -3.10 -10.27 -5.72
CA ILE A 110 -1.70 -9.96 -5.99
C ILE A 110 -1.54 -9.63 -7.46
N SER A 111 -1.12 -8.39 -7.76
CA SER A 111 -0.92 -7.94 -9.14
C SER A 111 0.02 -8.85 -9.91
N ALA A 112 -0.32 -9.12 -11.18
CA ALA A 112 0.55 -9.85 -12.11
C ALA A 112 1.96 -9.26 -12.26
N HIS A 113 2.14 -7.96 -11.96
CA HIS A 113 3.44 -7.31 -11.96
C HIS A 113 4.30 -7.73 -10.76
N SER A 114 3.69 -7.93 -9.59
CA SER A 114 4.39 -8.33 -8.37
C SER A 114 5.02 -9.73 -8.50
N TRP A 115 4.43 -10.59 -9.34
CA TRP A 115 4.95 -11.92 -9.66
C TRP A 115 6.17 -11.94 -10.58
N LYS A 116 6.49 -10.81 -11.24
CA LYS A 116 7.54 -10.72 -12.26
C LYS A 116 8.79 -9.97 -11.79
N ILE A 117 8.78 -9.47 -10.56
CA ILE A 117 9.94 -8.81 -9.91
C ILE A 117 10.87 -9.90 -9.40
#